data_AF-A0A9D8ZU38-F1
#
_entry.id   AF-A0A9D8ZU38-F1
#
_cell.length_a   1.000
_cell.length_b   1.000
_cell.length_c   1.000
_cell.angle_alpha   90.00
_cell.angle_beta   90.00
_cell.angle_gamma   90.00
#
_symmetry.space_group_name_H-M   'P 1'
#
loop_
_entity.id
_entity.type
_entity.pdbx_description
1 polymer ?
#
loop_
_entity_poly.entity_id
_entity_poly.type
_entity_poly.pdbx_seq_one_letter_code
_entity_poly.pdbx_strand_id
1 'polypeptide(L)' 'MGANVLKDFQVVSVSDVNGRDGMGIEVWSKEKILIEIFRDDENENFNVTLFEESLPLKLIEESIEYFKHEIPKEFDK' A
#
# COMPACT_ATOMS: atom_id res chain seq x y z
N MET A 1 -9.92 21.91 3.77
CA MET A 1 -10.03 20.45 3.97
C MET A 1 -10.07 19.82 2.59
N GLY A 2 -8.97 19.24 2.12
CA GLY A 2 -8.96 18.57 0.82
C GLY A 2 -9.70 17.25 0.93
N ALA A 3 -10.55 16.90 -0.04
CA ALA A 3 -11.24 15.61 -0.07
C ALA A 3 -10.22 14.46 0.00
N ASN A 4 -10.49 13.45 0.84
CA ASN A 4 -9.72 12.21 0.88
C ASN A 4 -9.98 11.47 -0.44
N VAL A 5 -8.97 11.43 -1.29
CA VAL A 5 -8.99 10.89 -2.65
C VAL A 5 -9.01 9.36 -2.60
N LEU A 6 -8.39 8.76 -1.59
CA LEU A 6 -8.34 7.31 -1.42
C LEU A 6 -9.74 6.65 -1.33
N LYS A 7 -10.76 7.38 -0.86
CA LYS A 7 -12.16 6.92 -0.81
C LYS A 7 -12.77 6.53 -2.16
N ASP A 8 -12.22 7.06 -3.26
CA ASP A 8 -12.67 6.75 -4.61
C ASP A 8 -12.02 5.46 -5.17
N PHE A 9 -11.12 4.84 -4.39
CA PHE A 9 -10.37 3.64 -4.75
C PHE A 9 -10.72 2.48 -3.82
N GLN A 10 -10.51 1.26 -4.31
CA GLN A 10 -10.61 0.08 -3.48
C GLN A 10 -9.25 -0.18 -2.83
N VAL A 11 -9.21 -0.28 -1.51
CA VAL A 11 -8.00 -0.62 -0.75
C VAL A 11 -8.16 -2.02 -0.16
N VAL A 12 -7.19 -2.89 -0.41
CA VAL A 12 -7.20 -4.29 0.03
C VAL A 12 -5.94 -4.55 0.86
N SER A 13 -6.10 -5.07 2.08
CA SER A 13 -4.97 -5.55 2.86
C SER A 13 -4.54 -6.92 2.36
N VAL A 14 -3.24 -7.10 2.20
CA VAL A 14 -2.64 -8.33 1.69
C VAL A 14 -1.57 -8.83 2.65
N SER A 15 -1.43 -10.15 2.78
CA SER A 15 -0.40 -10.81 3.58
C SER A 15 0.10 -12.04 2.85
N ASP A 16 1.37 -12.40 3.04
CA ASP A 16 2.01 -13.60 2.49
C ASP A 16 1.79 -13.78 0.98
N VAL A 17 1.92 -12.68 0.23
CA VAL A 17 1.62 -12.65 -1.20
C VAL A 17 2.80 -13.22 -1.99
N ASN A 18 2.54 -14.21 -2.85
CA ASN A 18 3.53 -14.80 -3.75
C ASN A 18 4.81 -15.31 -3.05
N GLY A 19 4.70 -15.72 -1.79
CA GLY A 19 5.83 -16.19 -0.99
C GLY A 19 6.74 -15.10 -0.42
N ARG A 20 6.36 -13.81 -0.51
CA ARG A 20 6.98 -12.75 0.30
C ARG A 20 6.43 -12.82 1.71
N ASP A 21 7.31 -12.88 2.70
CA ASP A 21 6.95 -12.83 4.11
C ASP A 21 6.62 -11.39 4.53
N GLY A 22 5.39 -11.19 5.00
CA GLY A 22 4.94 -9.89 5.50
C GLY A 22 3.57 -9.46 4.98
N MET A 23 3.29 -8.16 5.11
CA MET A 23 1.94 -7.62 4.88
C MET A 23 1.94 -6.21 4.32
N GLY A 24 0.86 -5.87 3.62
CA GLY A 24 0.74 -4.60 2.94
C GLY A 24 -0.68 -4.25 2.56
N ILE A 25 -0.77 -3.22 1.73
CA ILE A 25 -2.01 -2.81 1.09
C ILE A 25 -1.80 -2.71 -0.42
N GLU A 26 -2.87 -2.95 -1.15
CA GLU A 26 -2.98 -2.65 -2.57
C GLU A 26 -4.10 -1.63 -2.79
N VAL A 27 -3.82 -0.62 -3.61
CA VAL A 27 -4.79 0.40 -4.00
C VAL A 27 -5.19 0.18 -5.44
N TRP A 28 -6.48 -0.08 -5.65
CA TRP A 28 -7.06 -0.52 -6.91
C TRP A 28 -7.98 0.54 -7.50
N SER A 29 -7.86 0.72 -8.81
CA SER A 29 -8.84 1.43 -9.63
C SER A 29 -9.52 0.44 -10.57
N LYS A 30 -10.76 0.07 -10.23
CA LYS A 30 -11.51 -0.99 -10.91
C LYS A 30 -10.72 -2.31 -10.87
N GLU A 31 -10.21 -2.77 -12.00
CA GLU A 31 -9.50 -4.05 -12.16
C GLU A 31 -7.98 -3.89 -12.24
N LYS A 32 -7.45 -2.69 -11.95
CA LYS A 32 -6.02 -2.38 -12.02
C LYS A 32 -5.46 -1.97 -10.67
N ILE A 33 -4.34 -2.57 -10.28
CA ILE A 33 -3.51 -2.11 -9.17
C ILE A 33 -2.81 -0.82 -9.61
N LEU A 34 -2.86 0.20 -8.77
CA LEU A 34 -2.13 1.46 -8.98
C LEU A 34 -0.91 1.54 -8.06
N ILE A 35 -1.09 1.19 -6.79
CA ILE A 35 -0.07 1.29 -5.74
C ILE A 35 -0.11 0.01 -4.91
N GLU A 36 1.06 -0.56 -4.64
CA GLU A 36 1.28 -1.51 -3.55
C GLU A 36 2.19 -0.86 -2.51
N ILE A 37 1.84 -0.97 -1.23
CA ILE A 37 2.75 -0.64 -0.12
C ILE A 37 2.88 -1.87 0.75
N PHE A 38 4.09 -2.39 0.90
CA PHE A 38 4.35 -3.67 1.54
C PHE A 38 5.47 -3.56 2.58
N ARG A 39 5.23 -4.14 3.77
CA ARG A 39 6.24 -4.42 4.78
C ARG A 39 6.80 -5.80 4.51
N ASP A 40 8.07 -5.85 4.15
CA ASP A 40 8.83 -7.08 3.94
C ASP A 40 9.49 -7.45 5.26
N ASP A 41 9.00 -8.52 5.89
CA ASP A 41 9.47 -9.01 7.18
C ASP A 41 10.80 -9.78 7.05
N GLU A 42 11.03 -10.43 5.90
CA GLU A 42 12.29 -11.13 5.62
C GLU A 42 13.47 -10.16 5.51
N ASN A 43 13.28 -9.03 4.83
CA ASN A 43 14.32 -8.03 4.58
C ASN A 43 14.24 -6.80 5.49
N GLU A 44 13.34 -6.80 6.49
CA GLU A 44 13.11 -5.71 7.44
C GLU A 44 12.98 -4.32 6.77
N ASN A 45 12.19 -4.22 5.70
CA ASN A 45 12.01 -2.97 4.96
C ASN A 45 10.57 -2.70 4.50
N PHE A 46 10.33 -1.49 4.01
CA PHE A 46 9.04 -1.08 3.44
C PHE A 46 9.23 -0.69 1.98
N ASN A 47 8.42 -1.26 1.10
CA ASN A 47 8.44 -0.97 -0.33
C ASN A 47 7.16 -0.27 -0.75
N VAL A 48 7.31 0.67 -1.69
CA VAL A 48 6.19 1.26 -2.43
C VAL A 48 6.41 0.95 -3.90
N THR A 49 5.47 0.26 -4.51
CA THR A 49 5.48 -0.06 -5.94
C THR A 49 4.36 0.68 -6.63
N LEU A 50 4.71 1.44 -7.68
CA LEU A 50 3.75 2.13 -8.54
C LEU A 50 3.63 1.36 -9.85
N PHE A 51 2.41 1.05 -10.26
CA PHE A 51 2.13 0.29 -11.49
C PHE A 51 1.84 1.17 -12.70
N GLU A 52 1.70 2.48 -12.48
CA GLU A 52 1.55 3.50 -13.51
C GLU A 52 2.73 4.47 -13.44
N GLU A 53 3.18 4.99 -14.59
CA GLU A 53 4.33 5.91 -14.68
C GLU A 53 4.12 7.19 -13.84
N SER A 54 2.88 7.64 -13.74
CA SER A 54 2.53 8.83 -12.97
C SER A 54 1.22 8.63 -12.21
N LEU A 55 1.22 9.03 -10.95
CA LEU A 55 0.05 9.07 -10.09
C LEU A 55 0.02 10.40 -9.34
N PRO A 56 -1.17 10.90 -8.96
CA PRO A 56 -1.27 12.11 -8.15
C PRO A 56 -0.51 11.94 -6.83
N LEU A 57 0.39 12.89 -6.49
CA LEU A 57 1.15 12.85 -5.24
C LEU A 57 0.25 12.63 -4.02
N LYS A 58 -0.90 13.32 -3.99
CA LYS A 58 -1.87 13.21 -2.91
C LYS A 58 -2.41 11.78 -2.72
N LEU A 59 -2.61 11.03 -3.80
CA LEU A 59 -3.03 9.63 -3.73
C LEU A 59 -1.95 8.77 -3.07
N ILE A 60 -0.68 9.00 -3.43
CA ILE A 60 0.47 8.29 -2.85
C ILE A 60 0.58 8.63 -1.35
N GLU A 61 0.51 9.90 -0.98
CA GLU A 61 0.59 10.36 0.41
C GLU A 61 -0.53 9.76 1.28
N GLU A 62 -1.78 9.81 0.81
CA GLU A 62 -2.92 9.23 1.54
C GLU A 62 -2.82 7.69 1.63
N SER A 63 -2.27 7.02 0.62
CA SER A 63 -2.02 5.57 0.67
C SER A 63 -0.96 5.23 1.72
N ILE A 64 0.11 6.02 1.81
CA ILE A 64 1.16 5.85 2.84
C ILE A 64 0.59 6.10 4.23
N GLU A 65 -0.25 7.13 4.40
CA GLU A 65 -0.91 7.42 5.68
C GLU A 65 -1.83 6.26 6.09
N TYR A 66 -2.65 5.77 5.17
CA TYR A 66 -3.52 4.61 5.39
C TYR A 66 -2.72 3.36 5.77
N PHE A 67 -1.66 3.05 5.02
CA PHE A 67 -0.76 1.92 5.31
C PHE A 67 -0.20 2.02 6.74
N LYS A 68 0.33 3.19 7.14
CA LYS A 68 0.90 3.41 8.48
C LYS A 68 -0.11 3.32 9.61
N HIS A 69 -1.40 3.52 9.30
CA HIS A 69 -2.50 3.38 10.25
C HIS A 69 -2.94 1.93 10.40
N GLU A 70 -3.10 1.21 9.29
CA GLU A 70 -3.64 -0.16 9.27
C GLU A 70 -2.59 -1.24 9.55
N ILE A 71 -1.36 -1.05 9.09
CA ILE A 71 -0.30 -2.08 9.14
C ILE A 71 0.65 -1.79 10.32
N PRO A 72 0.89 -2.76 11.23
CA PRO A 72 1.86 -2.61 12.30
C PRO A 72 3.27 -2.30 11.76
N LYS A 73 3.99 -1.44 12.46
CA LYS A 73 5.33 -1.02 12.05
C LYS A 73 6.44 -2.01 12.38
N GLU A 74 6.16 -2.93 13.31
CA GLU A 74 7.12 -3.93 13.77
C GLU A 74 7.13 -5.10 12.78
N PHE A 75 8.33 -5.55 12.41
CA PHE A 75 8.50 -6.74 11.57
C PHE A 75 8.25 -7.98 12.40
N ASP A 76 7.57 -8.97 11.81
CA ASP A 76 7.38 -10.28 12.44
C ASP A 76 8.67 -11.12 12.27
N LYS A 77 9.03 -11.91 13.28
CA LYS A 77 10.30 -12.69 13.33
C LYS A 77 10.10 -14.14 13.73
#